data_AF-A0A6C1PIY3-F1
#
_entry.id   AF-A0A6C1PIY3-F1
#
_cell.length_a   1.000
_cell.length_b   1.000
_cell.length_c   1.000
_cell.angle_alpha   90.00
_cell.angle_beta   90.00
_cell.angle_gamma   90.00
#
_symmetry.space_group_name_H-M   'P 1'
#
loop_
_entity.id
_entity.type
_entity.pdbx_description
1 polymer ?
#
loop_
_entity_poly.entity_id
_entity_poly.type
_entity_poly.pdbx_seq_one_letter_code
_entity_poly.pdbx_strand_id
1 'polypeptide(L)'
;MYTDSDRFRDIASAFIEAGYITAPGRVIKLGKEASVLCCPAHPSLGVENVALKIYKDQSFRNFRNDAVYLRGKVWKRRDLAHLHAFKDHLWVDTEFRVLERLHAAGVRVPRPYTQIGHAVLMEHVTADGYDAPMLKHARLTRDDADRV
;
A
#
# COMPACT_ATOMS: atom_id res chain seq x y z
N MET A 1 23.98 3.99 -1.34
CA MET A 1 22.85 4.08 -2.29
C MET A 1 21.72 3.30 -1.64
N TYR A 2 20.65 3.95 -1.19
CA TYR A 2 19.57 3.29 -0.43
C TYR A 2 18.62 2.59 -1.41
N THR A 3 18.50 1.26 -1.31
CA THR A 3 17.74 0.47 -2.29
C THR A 3 16.28 0.30 -1.87
N ASP A 4 15.39 0.02 -2.83
CA ASP A 4 13.99 -0.33 -2.52
C ASP A 4 13.89 -1.53 -1.56
N SER A 5 14.86 -2.46 -1.61
CA SER A 5 14.96 -3.59 -0.69
C SER A 5 15.27 -3.16 0.74
N ASP A 6 16.16 -2.18 0.94
CA ASP A 6 16.47 -1.64 2.27
C ASP A 6 15.23 -0.92 2.84
N ARG A 7 14.55 -0.13 1.99
CA ARG A 7 13.29 0.54 2.35
C ARG A 7 12.20 -0.41 2.79
N PHE A 8 11.99 -1.50 2.06
CA PHE A 8 10.97 -2.48 2.42
C PHE A 8 11.26 -3.16 3.75
N ARG A 9 12.53 -3.43 4.05
CA ARG A 9 12.92 -4.00 5.35
C ARG A 9 12.66 -3.03 6.48
N ASP A 10 13.07 -1.77 6.33
CA ASP A 10 12.89 -0.76 7.38
C ASP A 10 11.41 -0.55 7.72
N ILE A 11 10.55 -0.52 6.70
CA ILE A 11 9.10 -0.39 6.91
C ILE A 11 8.52 -1.66 7.53
N ALA A 12 8.93 -2.84 7.06
CA ALA A 12 8.46 -4.11 7.62
C ALA A 12 8.83 -4.26 9.10
N SER A 13 9.99 -3.76 9.54
CA SER A 13 10.41 -3.78 10.95
C SER A 13 9.37 -3.16 11.88
N ALA A 14 8.74 -2.04 11.48
CA ALA A 14 7.71 -1.40 12.29
C ALA A 14 6.47 -2.30 12.50
N PHE A 15 6.12 -3.14 11.52
CA PHE A 15 5.01 -4.09 11.64
C PHE A 15 5.40 -5.36 12.39
N ILE A 16 6.70 -5.73 12.39
CA ILE A 16 7.24 -6.81 13.21
C ILE A 16 7.22 -6.40 14.68
N GLU A 17 7.73 -5.20 15.00
CA GLU A 17 7.74 -4.64 16.35
C GLU A 17 6.32 -4.46 16.90
N ALA A 18 5.38 -4.10 16.05
CA ALA A 18 3.96 -4.00 16.41
C ALA A 18 3.23 -5.37 16.50
N GLY A 19 3.89 -6.48 16.20
CA GLY A 19 3.35 -7.83 16.35
C GLY A 19 2.31 -8.23 15.29
N TYR A 20 2.34 -7.61 14.10
CA TYR A 20 1.41 -7.94 13.00
C TYR A 20 2.00 -8.94 11.98
N ILE A 21 3.31 -8.89 11.75
CA ILE A 21 4.01 -9.81 10.83
C ILE A 21 5.24 -10.40 11.52
N THR A 22 5.73 -11.54 11.03
CA THR A 22 6.90 -12.21 11.63
C THR A 22 8.21 -11.94 10.89
N ALA A 23 8.15 -11.56 9.62
CA ALA A 23 9.30 -11.26 8.80
C ALA A 23 8.92 -10.35 7.61
N PRO A 24 9.91 -9.68 6.97
CA PRO A 24 9.67 -9.00 5.70
C PRO A 24 9.18 -9.97 4.63
N GLY A 25 8.21 -9.53 3.83
CA GLY A 25 7.57 -10.34 2.81
C GLY A 25 8.28 -10.37 1.46
N ARG A 26 7.73 -11.17 0.54
CA ARG A 26 8.10 -11.14 -0.88
C ARG A 26 7.31 -10.05 -1.60
N VAL A 27 7.91 -9.41 -2.60
CA VAL A 27 7.20 -8.44 -3.43
C VAL A 27 6.22 -9.18 -4.36
N ILE A 28 4.92 -8.87 -4.26
CA ILE A 28 3.88 -9.42 -5.14
C ILE A 28 3.43 -8.40 -6.20
N LYS A 29 3.64 -7.10 -5.94
CA LYS A 29 3.34 -6.05 -6.90
C LYS A 29 4.30 -4.88 -6.78
N LEU A 30 4.84 -4.43 -7.90
CA LEU A 30 5.48 -3.12 -8.04
C LEU A 30 4.56 -2.20 -8.84
N GLY A 31 4.32 -1.01 -8.31
CA GLY A 31 3.53 0.04 -8.95
C GLY A 31 4.27 1.37 -8.98
N LYS A 32 3.71 2.32 -9.75
CA LYS A 32 4.18 3.71 -9.79
C LYS A 32 3.99 4.38 -8.43
N GLU A 33 2.89 4.08 -7.75
CA GLU A 33 2.45 4.74 -6.53
C GLU A 33 2.71 3.98 -5.25
N ALA A 34 2.67 2.66 -5.31
CA ALA A 34 2.92 1.79 -4.17
C ALA A 34 3.54 0.48 -4.63
N SER A 35 4.17 -0.20 -3.69
CA SER A 35 4.59 -1.60 -3.81
C SER A 35 3.79 -2.42 -2.81
N VAL A 36 3.48 -3.67 -3.14
CA VAL A 36 2.76 -4.59 -2.26
C VAL A 36 3.64 -5.80 -2.01
N LEU A 37 3.81 -6.13 -0.73
CA LEU A 37 4.51 -7.31 -0.27
C LEU A 37 3.49 -8.30 0.32
N CYS A 38 3.72 -9.60 0.12
CA CYS A 38 3.06 -10.66 0.87
C CYS A 38 3.98 -11.06 2.02
N CYS A 39 3.56 -10.74 3.24
CA CYS A 39 4.31 -10.99 4.46
C CYS A 39 3.68 -12.13 5.26
N PRO A 40 4.49 -12.99 5.92
CA PRO A 40 3.98 -13.96 6.86
C PRO A 40 3.35 -13.24 8.06
N ALA A 41 2.10 -13.58 8.35
CA ALA A 41 1.34 -12.94 9.42
C ALA A 41 1.80 -13.44 10.79
N HIS A 42 1.64 -12.60 11.81
CA HIS A 42 1.77 -13.07 13.18
C HIS A 42 0.61 -14.02 13.54
N PRO A 43 0.84 -15.13 14.28
CA PRO A 43 -0.20 -16.10 14.60
C PRO A 43 -1.46 -15.53 15.25
N SER A 44 -1.35 -14.37 15.94
CA SER A 44 -2.49 -13.67 16.53
C SER A 44 -3.54 -13.18 15.53
N LEU A 45 -3.19 -13.04 14.24
CA LEU A 45 -4.13 -12.63 13.20
C LEU A 45 -4.98 -13.79 12.66
N GLY A 46 -4.62 -15.04 12.96
CA GLY A 46 -5.36 -16.23 12.51
C GLY A 46 -5.34 -16.49 11.00
N VAL A 47 -4.45 -15.82 10.27
CA VAL A 47 -4.21 -16.01 8.83
C VAL A 47 -2.75 -16.34 8.57
N GLU A 48 -2.44 -16.98 7.45
CA GLU A 48 -1.05 -17.35 7.11
C GLU A 48 -0.25 -16.15 6.60
N ASN A 49 -0.88 -15.35 5.73
CA ASN A 49 -0.23 -14.25 5.01
C ASN A 49 -1.09 -12.98 5.03
N VAL A 50 -0.40 -11.85 4.95
CA VAL A 50 -1.01 -10.51 4.86
C VAL A 50 -0.33 -9.68 3.77
N ALA A 51 -1.08 -8.77 3.18
CA ALA A 51 -0.59 -7.86 2.17
C ALA A 51 -0.15 -6.54 2.82
N LEU A 52 1.12 -6.18 2.67
CA LEU A 52 1.67 -4.90 3.10
C LEU A 52 1.82 -3.97 1.90
N LYS A 53 0.92 -2.99 1.79
CA LYS A 53 0.96 -1.96 0.74
C LYS A 53 1.78 -0.76 1.22
N ILE A 54 2.92 -0.53 0.58
CA ILE A 54 3.89 0.52 0.90
C ILE A 54 3.81 1.61 -0.16
N TYR A 55 3.42 2.83 0.22
CA TYR A 55 3.36 3.96 -0.69
C TYR A 55 4.77 4.50 -0.99
N LYS A 56 4.97 4.98 -2.22
CA LYS A 56 6.19 5.70 -2.61
C LYS A 56 6.00 7.17 -2.29
N ASP A 57 6.87 7.73 -1.46
CA ASP A 57 6.91 9.15 -1.10
C ASP A 57 6.84 10.05 -2.37
N GLN A 58 5.90 11.01 -2.41
CA GLN A 58 5.76 11.94 -3.54
C GLN A 58 6.90 12.96 -3.62
N SER A 59 7.64 13.20 -2.53
CA SER A 59 8.79 14.12 -2.54
C SER A 59 9.91 13.69 -3.51
N PHE A 60 9.93 12.40 -3.90
CA PHE A 60 10.86 11.87 -4.91
C PHE A 60 10.30 11.83 -6.35
N ARG A 61 9.00 12.08 -6.55
CA ARG A 61 8.38 11.98 -7.90
C ARG A 61 8.29 13.31 -8.64
N ASN A 62 8.23 14.44 -7.94
CA ASN A 62 7.79 15.70 -8.56
C ASN A 62 8.90 16.75 -8.81
N PHE A 63 10.17 16.49 -8.44
CA PHE A 63 11.26 17.45 -8.74
C PHE A 63 11.67 17.51 -10.22
N ARG A 64 11.16 16.62 -11.07
CA ARG A 64 11.48 16.64 -12.51
C ARG A 64 10.37 17.17 -13.41
N ASN A 65 9.13 17.34 -12.95
CA ASN A 65 8.03 17.73 -13.85
C ASN A 65 6.95 18.69 -13.31
N ASP A 66 6.96 19.09 -12.03
CA ASP A 66 5.88 19.94 -11.47
C ASP A 66 6.19 21.44 -11.42
N ALA A 67 7.31 21.89 -12.02
CA ALA A 67 7.67 23.30 -12.06
C ALA A 67 6.68 24.21 -12.84
N VAL A 68 5.63 23.64 -13.44
CA VAL A 68 4.71 24.37 -14.33
C VAL A 68 3.36 24.76 -13.68
N TYR A 69 3.01 24.24 -12.49
CA TYR A 69 1.62 24.40 -11.98
C TYR A 69 1.39 25.18 -10.69
N LEU A 70 2.35 25.96 -10.20
CA LEU A 70 2.12 26.86 -9.05
C LEU A 70 2.46 28.31 -9.40
N ARG A 71 1.45 29.02 -9.91
CA ARG A 71 1.47 30.47 -10.08
C ARG A 71 1.83 31.16 -8.76
N GLY A 72 2.95 31.86 -8.74
CA GLY A 72 3.08 33.15 -8.06
C GLY A 72 3.63 33.18 -6.64
N LYS A 73 4.04 32.08 -6.01
CA LYS A 73 4.74 32.13 -4.71
C LYS A 73 5.97 31.24 -4.69
N VAL A 74 7.13 31.84 -4.44
CA VAL A 74 8.41 31.15 -4.29
C VAL A 74 8.47 30.57 -2.88
N TRP A 75 8.06 29.31 -2.74
CA TRP A 75 8.19 28.57 -1.48
C TRP A 75 9.58 27.94 -1.39
N LYS A 76 10.20 27.96 -0.21
CA LYS A 76 11.50 27.30 -0.02
C LYS A 76 11.30 25.79 -0.17
N ARG A 77 12.30 25.10 -0.72
CA ARG A 77 12.30 23.65 -0.99
C ARG A 77 11.88 22.78 0.20
N ARG A 78 12.23 23.21 1.43
CA ARG A 78 11.89 22.54 2.68
C ARG A 78 10.40 22.62 3.00
N ASP A 79 9.77 23.77 2.76
CA ASP A 79 8.34 23.98 3.02
C ASP A 79 7.48 23.13 2.07
N LEU A 80 7.91 23.01 0.81
CA LEU A 80 7.28 22.12 -0.16
C LEU A 80 7.38 20.65 0.28
N ALA A 81 8.54 20.18 0.73
CA ALA A 81 8.71 18.80 1.21
C ALA A 81 7.79 18.49 2.40
N HIS A 82 7.66 19.42 3.36
CA HIS A 82 6.74 19.27 4.48
C HIS A 82 5.27 19.23 4.04
N LEU A 83 4.87 20.08 3.08
CA LEU A 83 3.52 20.06 2.51
C LEU A 83 3.23 18.78 1.73
N HIS A 84 4.20 18.25 0.98
CA HIS A 84 4.05 16.99 0.25
C HIS A 84 3.94 15.81 1.20
N ALA A 85 4.80 15.72 2.22
CA ALA A 85 4.71 14.69 3.25
C ALA A 85 3.35 14.74 3.98
N PHE A 86 2.88 15.94 4.33
CA PHE A 86 1.56 16.12 4.97
C PHE A 86 0.41 15.66 4.06
N LYS A 87 0.46 16.00 2.76
CA LYS A 87 -0.54 15.54 1.79
C LYS A 87 -0.50 14.02 1.61
N ASP A 88 0.69 13.42 1.56
CA ASP A 88 0.85 11.97 1.43
C ASP A 88 0.26 11.23 2.62
N HIS A 89 0.53 11.71 3.84
CA HIS A 89 -0.11 11.17 5.05
C HIS A 89 -1.63 11.27 5.01
N LEU A 90 -2.18 12.39 4.50
CA LEU A 90 -3.62 12.56 4.34
C LEU A 90 -4.22 11.58 3.33
N TRP A 91 -3.51 11.28 2.24
CA TRP A 91 -3.95 10.29 1.24
C TRP A 91 -3.95 8.87 1.79
N VAL A 92 -2.89 8.47 2.51
CA VAL A 92 -2.80 7.13 3.12
C VAL A 92 -3.85 6.94 4.22
N ASP A 93 -4.04 7.92 5.09
CA ASP A 93 -5.08 7.91 6.12
C ASP A 93 -6.49 7.86 5.48
N THR A 94 -6.70 8.60 4.40
CA THR A 94 -7.97 8.55 3.65
C THR A 94 -8.20 7.16 3.05
N GLU A 95 -7.20 6.55 2.42
CA GLU A 95 -7.35 5.22 1.82
C GLU A 95 -7.65 4.15 2.86
N PHE A 96 -6.93 4.15 3.99
CA PHE A 96 -7.18 3.21 5.08
C PHE A 96 -8.62 3.33 5.61
N ARG A 97 -9.07 4.56 5.89
CA ARG A 97 -10.45 4.82 6.38
C ARG A 97 -11.52 4.47 5.35
N VAL A 98 -11.26 4.69 4.07
CA VAL A 98 -12.18 4.29 3.00
C VAL A 98 -12.28 2.76 2.95
N LEU A 99 -11.15 2.07 3.04
CA LEU A 99 -11.11 0.61 3.06
C LEU A 99 -11.86 0.03 4.27
N GLU A 100 -11.68 0.62 5.46
CA GLU A 100 -12.43 0.26 6.67
C GLU A 100 -13.93 0.44 6.48
N ARG A 101 -14.36 1.57 5.92
CA ARG A 101 -15.79 1.87 5.67
C ARG A 101 -16.41 0.90 4.67
N LEU A 102 -15.71 0.62 3.57
CA LEU A 102 -16.18 -0.31 2.54
C LEU A 102 -16.29 -1.73 3.11
N HIS A 103 -15.30 -2.18 3.86
CA HIS A 103 -15.32 -3.48 4.52
C HIS A 103 -16.47 -3.59 5.53
N ALA A 104 -16.65 -2.57 6.38
CA ALA A 104 -17.74 -2.50 7.36
C ALA A 104 -19.14 -2.48 6.70
N ALA A 105 -19.23 -1.95 5.48
CA ALA A 105 -20.45 -1.98 4.67
C ALA A 105 -20.70 -3.31 3.95
N GLY A 106 -19.83 -4.33 4.14
CA GLY A 106 -19.95 -5.64 3.50
C GLY A 106 -19.52 -5.67 2.04
N VAL A 107 -18.86 -4.61 1.54
CA VAL A 107 -18.29 -4.60 0.19
C VAL A 107 -17.12 -5.58 0.13
N ARG A 108 -16.99 -6.33 -0.96
CA ARG A 108 -15.85 -7.24 -1.21
C ARG A 108 -14.56 -6.43 -1.45
N VAL A 109 -13.92 -6.01 -0.37
CA VAL A 109 -12.61 -5.38 -0.34
C VAL A 109 -11.70 -6.10 0.66
N PRO A 110 -10.36 -6.06 0.49
CA PRO A 110 -9.45 -6.65 1.46
C PRO A 110 -9.69 -6.07 2.85
N ARG A 111 -9.82 -6.93 3.86
CA ARG A 111 -9.96 -6.48 5.25
C ARG A 111 -8.72 -5.67 5.68
N PRO A 112 -8.86 -4.40 6.11
CA PRO A 112 -7.75 -3.65 6.70
C PRO A 112 -7.43 -4.18 8.10
N TYR A 113 -6.14 -4.25 8.45
CA TYR A 113 -5.67 -4.60 9.78
C TYR A 113 -5.13 -3.39 10.54
N THR A 114 -4.21 -2.65 9.92
CA THR A 114 -3.57 -1.49 10.55
C THR A 114 -2.86 -0.61 9.50
N GLN A 115 -2.54 0.62 9.88
CA GLN A 115 -1.73 1.55 9.11
C GLN A 115 -0.60 2.09 9.98
N ILE A 116 0.63 2.05 9.46
CA ILE A 116 1.81 2.60 10.13
C ILE A 116 2.57 3.45 9.11
N GLY A 117 2.75 4.74 9.40
CA GLY A 117 3.47 5.68 8.54
C GLY A 117 2.86 5.79 7.14
N HIS A 118 3.57 5.31 6.13
CA HIS A 118 3.13 5.31 4.74
C HIS A 118 2.88 3.89 4.21
N ALA A 119 2.42 2.99 5.09
CA ALA A 119 2.07 1.63 4.71
C ALA A 119 0.76 1.18 5.37
N VAL A 120 0.00 0.38 4.63
CA VAL A 120 -1.26 -0.23 5.05
C VAL A 120 -1.10 -1.75 5.03
N LEU A 121 -1.45 -2.39 6.14
CA LEU A 121 -1.54 -3.83 6.25
C LEU A 121 -2.99 -4.26 6.07
N MET A 122 -3.22 -5.20 5.17
CA MET A 122 -4.56 -5.70 4.82
C MET A 122 -4.52 -7.18 4.49
N GLU A 123 -5.70 -7.76 4.34
CA GLU A 123 -5.90 -9.13 3.88
C GLU A 123 -5.13 -9.42 2.58
N HIS A 124 -4.47 -10.58 2.56
CA HIS A 124 -3.86 -11.10 1.35
C HIS A 124 -4.92 -11.85 0.53
N VAL A 125 -5.36 -11.23 -0.56
CA VAL A 125 -6.36 -11.84 -1.45
C VAL A 125 -5.69 -12.88 -2.34
N THR A 126 -6.19 -14.11 -2.28
CA THR A 126 -5.69 -15.24 -3.06
C THR A 126 -6.76 -15.79 -4.00
N ALA A 127 -6.32 -16.38 -5.10
CA ALA A 127 -7.14 -17.16 -6.02
C ALA A 127 -6.40 -18.48 -6.29
N ASP A 128 -7.08 -19.62 -6.08
CA ASP A 128 -6.51 -20.96 -6.25
C ASP A 128 -5.18 -21.21 -5.50
N GLY A 129 -5.02 -20.58 -4.32
CA GLY A 129 -3.81 -20.68 -3.50
C GLY A 129 -2.65 -19.79 -3.95
N TYR A 130 -2.84 -18.94 -4.97
CA TYR A 130 -1.86 -17.99 -5.47
C TYR A 130 -2.29 -16.54 -5.25
N ASP A 131 -1.35 -15.60 -5.40
CA ASP A 131 -1.65 -14.17 -5.42
C ASP A 131 -2.76 -13.87 -6.44
N ALA A 132 -3.89 -13.32 -6.00
CA ALA A 132 -5.02 -13.09 -6.88
C ALA A 132 -4.61 -12.18 -8.05
N PRO A 133 -4.84 -12.59 -9.32
CA PRO A 133 -4.45 -11.78 -10.46
C PRO A 133 -5.31 -10.52 -10.52
N MET A 134 -4.75 -9.44 -11.07
CA MET A 134 -5.56 -8.29 -11.47
C MET A 134 -6.59 -8.75 -12.51
N LEU A 135 -7.80 -8.17 -12.52
CA LEU A 135 -8.87 -8.52 -13.46
C LEU A 135 -8.40 -8.51 -14.94
N LYS A 136 -7.57 -7.54 -15.34
CA LYS A 136 -6.99 -7.46 -16.69
C LYS A 136 -6.07 -8.63 -17.07
N HIS A 137 -5.60 -9.40 -16.10
CA HIS A 137 -4.78 -10.59 -16.28
C HIS A 137 -5.53 -11.86 -15.88
N ALA A 138 -6.77 -11.74 -15.40
CA ALA A 138 -7.62 -12.89 -15.09
C ALA A 138 -8.09 -13.52 -16.39
N ARG A 139 -8.03 -14.85 -16.47
CA ARG A 139 -8.71 -15.60 -17.53
C ARG A 139 -10.17 -15.73 -17.12
N LEU A 140 -11.02 -14.89 -17.71
CA LEU A 140 -12.45 -14.94 -17.47
C LEU A 140 -13.09 -15.87 -18.50
N THR A 141 -13.86 -16.84 -18.03
CA THR A 141 -14.80 -17.57 -18.88
C THR A 141 -16.10 -16.76 -18.99
N ARG A 142 -16.98 -17.11 -19.95
CA ARG A 142 -18.28 -16.44 -20.08
C ARG A 142 -19.14 -16.60 -18.82
N ASP A 143 -19.03 -17.72 -18.13
CA ASP A 143 -19.78 -18.01 -16.90
C ASP A 143 -19.26 -17.20 -15.68
N ASP A 144 -18.03 -16.69 -15.74
CA ASP A 144 -17.46 -15.84 -14.68
C ASP A 144 -17.95 -14.40 -14.76
N ALA A 145 -18.45 -13.96 -15.92
CA ALA A 145 -18.92 -12.59 -16.14
C ALA A 145 -20.19 -12.26 -15.32
N ASP A 146 -21.02 -13.27 -15.04
CA ASP A 146 -22.29 -13.11 -14.31
C ASP A 146 -22.11 -13.16 -12.78
N ARG A 147 -20.88 -13.37 -12.27
CA ARG A 147 -20.55 -13.53 -10.83
C ARG A 147 -19.86 -12.30 -10.22
N VAL A 148 -19.74 -11.20 -10.97
CA VAL A 148 -19.02 -9.99 -10.54
C VAL A 148 -19.93 -9.03 -9.80
#